data_AF-T2S9Q5-F1
#
_entry.id   AF-T2S9Q5-F1
#
_cell.length_a   1.000
_cell.length_b   1.000
_cell.length_c   1.000
_cell.angle_alpha   90.00
_cell.angle_beta   90.00
_cell.angle_gamma   90.00
#
_symmetry.space_group_name_H-M   'P 1'
#
loop_
_entity.id
_entity.type
_entity.pdbx_description
1 polymer ?
#
loop_
_entity_poly.entity_id
_entity_poly.type
_entity_poly.pdbx_seq_one_letter_code
_entity_poly.pdbx_strand_id
1 'polypeptide(L)'
;MDKILEIDTKNLVARVEPGVINKHFQNEVEKLNLFYPPDPASENQSTLGGNVAENAGGMRAAKYGITKDYVMALRVVLANGEVIRAGKKRLRMLQALMLQG
;
A
#
# COMPACT_ATOMS: atom_id res chain seq x y z
N MET A 1 -14.20 3.86 -1.42
CA MET A 1 -13.30 3.03 -0.59
C MET A 1 -11.88 3.53 -0.83
N ASP A 2 -11.61 4.78 -0.47
CA ASP A 2 -10.44 5.57 -0.84
C ASP A 2 -9.82 6.30 0.37
N LYS A 3 -10.12 5.84 1.58
CA LYS A 3 -9.60 6.45 2.81
C LYS A 3 -8.27 5.84 3.24
N ILE A 4 -7.35 6.71 3.66
CA ILE A 4 -6.23 6.32 4.52
C ILE A 4 -6.78 6.23 5.94
N LEU A 5 -6.77 5.04 6.53
CA LEU A 5 -7.43 4.79 7.81
C LEU A 5 -6.49 5.01 9.00
N GLU A 6 -5.18 4.84 8.80
CA GLU A 6 -4.15 4.95 9.83
C GLU A 6 -2.75 5.01 9.19
N ILE A 7 -1.87 5.85 9.73
CA ILE A 7 -0.42 5.81 9.47
C ILE A 7 0.27 5.68 10.83
N ASP A 8 0.86 4.52 11.10
CA ASP A 8 1.61 4.22 12.31
C ASP A 8 3.10 4.48 12.06
N THR A 9 3.52 5.70 12.40
CA THR A 9 4.90 6.16 12.19
C THR A 9 5.92 5.43 13.08
N LYS A 10 5.48 4.81 14.19
CA LYS A 10 6.36 4.04 15.08
C LYS A 10 6.71 2.69 14.49
N ASN A 11 5.73 2.03 13.88
CA ASN A 11 5.91 0.71 13.26
C ASN A 11 6.14 0.78 11.75
N LEU A 12 6.17 1.99 11.17
CA LEU A 12 6.36 2.24 9.73
C LEU A 12 5.36 1.46 8.87
N VAL A 13 4.09 1.50 9.25
CA VAL A 13 3.01 0.83 8.51
C VAL A 13 1.82 1.75 8.36
N ALA A 14 1.11 1.63 7.25
CA ALA A 14 -0.18 2.29 7.05
C ALA A 14 -1.27 1.28 6.80
N ARG A 15 -2.51 1.65 7.16
CA ARG A 15 -3.70 0.91 6.82
C ARG A 15 -4.60 1.76 5.94
N VAL A 16 -4.98 1.21 4.79
CA VAL A 16 -5.67 1.95 3.73
C VAL A 16 -6.86 1.17 3.18
N GLU A 17 -7.77 1.88 2.54
CA GLU A 17 -8.76 1.29 1.65
C GLU A 17 -8.17 1.08 0.24
N PRO A 18 -8.65 0.08 -0.53
CA PRO A 18 -8.03 -0.31 -1.79
C PRO A 18 -8.08 0.77 -2.89
N GLY A 19 -9.03 1.69 -2.83
CA GLY A 19 -9.21 2.75 -3.83
C GLY A 19 -8.35 4.00 -3.59
N VAL A 20 -7.49 4.02 -2.56
CA VAL A 20 -6.54 5.13 -2.36
C VAL A 20 -5.60 5.21 -3.57
N ILE A 21 -5.44 6.39 -4.15
CA ILE A 21 -4.50 6.62 -5.27
C ILE A 21 -3.05 6.54 -4.76
N ASN A 22 -2.18 5.86 -5.51
CA ASN A 22 -0.78 5.63 -5.13
C ASN A 22 -0.06 6.95 -4.81
N LYS A 23 -0.17 7.94 -5.70
CA LYS A 23 0.45 9.25 -5.49
C LYS A 23 -0.14 10.00 -4.31
N HIS A 24 -1.45 9.89 -4.08
CA HIS A 24 -2.06 10.50 -2.91
C HIS A 24 -1.48 9.91 -1.62
N PHE A 25 -1.39 8.58 -1.53
CA PHE A 25 -0.78 7.92 -0.38
C PHE A 25 0.68 8.33 -0.17
N GLN A 26 1.47 8.33 -1.24
CA GLN A 26 2.86 8.77 -1.20
C GLN A 26 2.97 10.20 -0.65
N ASN A 27 2.18 11.15 -1.16
CA ASN A 27 2.20 12.53 -0.70
C ASN A 27 1.81 12.65 0.80
N GLU A 28 0.87 11.84 1.30
CA GLU A 28 0.49 11.87 2.72
C GLU A 28 1.59 11.33 3.65
N VAL A 29 2.29 10.27 3.24
CA VAL A 29 3.39 9.72 4.05
C VAL A 29 4.65 10.61 3.98
N GLU A 30 4.89 11.29 2.86
CA GLU A 30 5.99 12.25 2.72
C GLU A 30 5.86 13.43 3.70
N LYS A 31 4.65 13.89 4.02
CA LYS A 31 4.41 14.91 5.07
C LYS A 31 4.91 14.50 6.45
N LEU A 32 5.09 13.20 6.68
CA LEU A 32 5.56 12.59 7.92
C LEU A 32 7.02 12.16 7.85
N ASN A 33 7.77 12.61 6.82
CA ASN A 33 9.13 12.17 6.51
C ASN A 33 9.23 10.65 6.24
N LEU A 34 8.13 10.06 5.78
CA LEU A 34 8.06 8.67 5.36
C LEU A 34 8.00 8.55 3.84
N PHE A 35 8.08 7.31 3.36
CA PHE A 35 8.20 7.00 1.95
C PHE A 35 7.57 5.64 1.64
N TYR A 36 6.69 5.57 0.63
CA TYR A 36 6.17 4.34 0.05
C TYR A 36 6.89 4.06 -1.30
N PRO A 37 7.76 3.05 -1.36
CA PRO A 37 8.68 2.91 -2.50
C PRO A 37 8.08 2.59 -3.87
N PRO A 38 7.04 1.73 -3.99
CA PRO A 38 6.47 1.40 -5.29
C PRO A 38 5.95 2.61 -6.07
N ASP A 39 6.53 2.82 -7.26
CA ASP A 39 6.34 3.98 -8.12
C ASP A 39 5.91 3.58 -9.56
N PRO A 40 4.78 2.86 -9.73
CA PRO A 40 4.32 2.51 -11.07
C PRO A 40 4.16 3.77 -11.94
N ALA A 41 4.39 3.65 -13.25
CA ALA A 41 4.28 4.78 -14.17
C ALA A 41 2.89 5.46 -14.13
N SER A 42 1.86 4.70 -13.71
CA SER A 42 0.50 5.16 -13.50
C SER A 42 0.22 5.69 -12.09
N GLU A 43 1.22 5.98 -11.24
CA GLU A 43 1.03 6.32 -9.81
C GLU A 43 0.04 7.45 -9.54
N ASN A 44 -0.14 8.38 -10.49
CA ASN A 44 -1.09 9.48 -10.40
C ASN A 44 -2.57 9.04 -10.54
N GLN A 45 -2.82 7.82 -11.01
CA GLN A 45 -4.14 7.30 -11.33
C GLN A 45 -4.38 5.90 -10.76
N SER A 46 -3.34 5.09 -10.59
CA SER A 46 -3.46 3.74 -10.07
C SER A 46 -3.82 3.75 -8.59
N THR A 47 -4.72 2.84 -8.23
CA THR A 47 -5.12 2.64 -6.85
C THR A 47 -4.17 1.66 -6.18
N LEU A 48 -3.98 1.77 -4.87
CA LEU A 48 -3.15 0.84 -4.13
C LEU A 48 -3.69 -0.59 -4.24
N GLY A 49 -5.01 -0.79 -4.29
CA GLY A 49 -5.63 -2.11 -4.45
C GLY A 49 -5.36 -2.71 -5.84
N GLY A 50 -5.43 -1.89 -6.89
CA GLY A 50 -5.03 -2.32 -8.24
C GLY A 50 -3.55 -2.68 -8.31
N ASN A 51 -2.69 -1.89 -7.67
CA ASN A 51 -1.26 -2.17 -7.58
C ASN A 51 -0.98 -3.49 -6.86
N VAL A 52 -1.75 -3.82 -5.81
CA VAL A 52 -1.65 -5.12 -5.14
C VAL A 52 -2.10 -6.26 -6.05
N ALA A 53 -3.21 -6.08 -6.79
CA ALA A 53 -3.74 -7.11 -7.68
C ALA A 53 -2.77 -7.45 -8.82
N GLU A 54 -2.10 -6.44 -9.39
CA GLU A 54 -1.14 -6.59 -10.49
C GLU A 54 0.31 -6.78 -10.01
N ASN A 55 0.55 -6.73 -8.69
CA ASN A 55 1.89 -6.72 -8.10
C ASN A 55 2.80 -5.66 -8.76
N ALA A 56 2.29 -4.43 -8.85
CA ALA A 56 2.90 -3.35 -9.61
C ALA A 56 4.30 -3.00 -9.11
N GLY A 57 5.19 -2.67 -10.05
CA GLY A 57 6.51 -2.10 -9.80
C GLY A 57 6.70 -0.81 -10.60
N GLY A 58 7.90 -0.25 -10.52
CA GLY A 58 8.27 0.98 -11.23
C GLY A 58 9.78 1.13 -11.34
N MET A 59 10.24 2.35 -11.61
CA MET A 59 11.67 2.63 -11.82
C MET A 59 12.51 2.31 -10.58
N ARG A 60 11.91 2.41 -9.39
CA ARG A 60 12.56 2.14 -8.10
C ARG A 60 12.66 0.66 -7.76
N ALA A 61 12.04 -0.22 -8.53
CA ALA A 61 11.93 -1.65 -8.20
C ALA A 61 13.29 -2.35 -8.03
N ALA A 62 14.30 -1.97 -8.81
CA ALA A 62 15.64 -2.55 -8.70
C ALA A 62 16.30 -2.30 -7.33
N LYS A 63 15.99 -1.17 -6.68
CA LYS A 63 16.55 -0.81 -5.36
C LYS A 63 15.64 -1.23 -4.21
N TYR A 64 14.33 -1.12 -4.39
CA TYR A 64 13.38 -1.20 -3.28
C TYR A 64 12.37 -2.35 -3.40
N GLY A 65 12.33 -3.09 -4.51
CA GLY A 65 11.31 -4.11 -4.75
C GLY A 65 9.97 -3.55 -5.25
N ILE A 66 8.96 -4.40 -5.27
CA ILE A 66 7.65 -4.15 -5.90
C ILE A 66 6.51 -4.29 -4.87
N THR A 67 5.27 -4.05 -5.29
CA THR A 67 4.12 -3.90 -4.37
C THR A 67 4.00 -5.05 -3.35
N LYS A 68 4.16 -6.32 -3.75
CA LYS A 68 4.06 -7.46 -2.80
C LYS A 68 5.03 -7.35 -1.62
N ASP A 69 6.19 -6.74 -1.82
CA ASP A 69 7.23 -6.62 -0.79
C ASP A 69 6.82 -5.62 0.30
N TYR A 70 5.83 -4.78 0.01
CA TYR A 70 5.29 -3.78 0.92
C TYR A 70 3.90 -4.15 1.46
N VAL A 71 3.33 -5.30 1.08
CA VAL A 71 2.02 -5.74 1.58
C VAL A 71 2.19 -6.72 2.72
N MET A 72 1.79 -6.33 3.92
CA MET A 72 1.87 -7.24 5.09
C MET A 72 0.57 -8.00 5.37
N ALA A 73 -0.58 -7.45 4.99
CA ALA A 73 -1.89 -8.06 5.20
C ALA A 73 -2.97 -7.50 4.27
N LEU A 74 -3.97 -8.33 3.95
CA LEU A 74 -5.10 -7.99 3.10
C LEU A 74 -6.41 -8.49 3.70
N ARG A 75 -7.50 -7.78 3.39
CA ARG A 75 -8.87 -8.23 3.56
C ARG A 75 -9.53 -8.24 2.19
N VAL A 76 -9.97 -9.40 1.74
CA VAL A 76 -10.45 -9.62 0.37
C VAL A 76 -11.84 -10.23 0.43
N VAL A 77 -12.70 -9.82 -0.50
CA VAL A 77 -13.99 -10.48 -0.74
C VAL A 77 -13.79 -11.44 -1.91
N LEU A 78 -14.02 -12.73 -1.69
CA LEU A 78 -13.93 -13.77 -2.70
C LEU A 78 -15.18 -13.77 -3.60
N ALA A 79 -15.12 -14.49 -4.71
CA ALA A 79 -16.22 -14.59 -5.68
C ALA A 79 -17.51 -15.17 -5.09
N ASN A 80 -17.41 -16.02 -4.05
CA ASN A 80 -18.54 -16.56 -3.29
C ASN A 80 -19.09 -15.58 -2.22
N GLY A 81 -18.56 -14.36 -2.14
CA GLY A 81 -18.92 -13.36 -1.12
C GLY A 81 -18.21 -13.51 0.23
N GLU A 82 -17.38 -14.56 0.40
CA GLU A 82 -16.64 -14.77 1.65
C GLU A 82 -15.57 -13.69 1.85
N VAL A 83 -15.44 -13.20 3.08
CA VAL A 83 -14.40 -12.25 3.46
C VAL A 83 -13.23 -12.97 4.11
N ILE A 84 -12.13 -13.10 3.37
CA ILE A 84 -10.90 -13.68 3.88
C ILE A 84 -9.94 -12.60 4.39
N ARG A 85 -9.01 -13.02 5.25
CA ARG A 85 -7.87 -12.22 5.70
C ARG A 85 -6.59 -13.01 5.47
N ALA A 86 -5.64 -12.38 4.78
CA ALA A 86 -4.31 -12.94 4.56
C ALA A 86 -3.27 -12.05 5.27
N GLY A 87 -2.25 -12.65 5.89
CA GLY A 87 -1.20 -11.94 6.62
C GLY A 87 -1.35 -11.91 8.15
N LYS A 88 -0.33 -11.40 8.86
CA LYS A 88 -0.15 -11.58 10.31
C LYS A 88 -0.71 -10.46 11.22
N LYS A 89 -1.55 -9.54 10.74
CA LYS A 89 -2.20 -8.51 11.58
C LYS A 89 -3.68 -8.37 11.22
N ARG A 90 -4.55 -8.20 12.23
CA ARG A 90 -6.02 -8.16 12.11
C ARG A 90 -6.49 -6.83 11.51
N LEU A 91 -6.19 -6.52 10.24
CA LEU A 91 -6.39 -5.18 9.67
C LEU A 91 -6.84 -5.16 8.20
N ARG A 92 -7.35 -4.01 7.74
CA ARG A 92 -7.56 -3.68 6.31
C ARG A 92 -6.18 -3.35 5.69
N MET A 93 -6.06 -3.42 4.37
CA MET A 93 -4.80 -3.40 3.57
C MET A 93 -3.63 -2.63 4.21
N LEU A 94 -2.50 -3.31 4.42
CA LEU A 94 -1.33 -2.75 5.11
C LEU A 94 -0.18 -2.47 4.13
N GLN A 95 0.43 -1.29 4.20
CA GLN A 95 1.63 -0.93 3.44
C GLN A 95 2.81 -0.65 4.36
N ALA A 96 3.96 -1.25 4.08
CA ALA A 96 5.22 -0.92 4.75
C ALA A 96 5.77 0.41 4.23
N LEU A 97 6.37 1.18 5.12
CA LEU A 97 6.94 2.50 4.83
C LEU A 97 8.43 2.52 5.19
N MET A 98 9.16 3.41 4.54
CA MET A 98 10.56 3.70 4.85
C MET A 98 10.70 5.12 5.37
N LEU A 99 11.77 5.39 6.13
CA LEU A 99 12.20 6.75 6.44
C LEU A 99 12.87 7.37 5.21
N GLN A 100 12.66 8.66 4.98
CA GLN A 100 13.46 9.39 3.99
C GLN A 100 14.91 9.50 4.49
N GLY A 101 15.87 9.21 3.61
CA GLY A 101 17.31 9.34 3.86
C GLY A 101 17.90 10.56 3.19
#